data_AF-A0A9D7LEB0-F1
#
_entry.id   AF-A0A9D7LEB0-F1
#
_cell.length_a   1.000
_cell.length_b   1.000
_cell.length_c   1.000
_cell.angle_alpha   90.00
_cell.angle_beta   90.00
_cell.angle_gamma   90.00
#
_symmetry.space_group_name_H-M   'P 1'
#
loop_
_entity.id
_entity.type
_entity.pdbx_description
1 polymer ?
#
loop_
_entity_poly.entity_id
_entity_poly.type
_entity_poly.pdbx_seq_one_letter_code
_entity_poly.pdbx_strand_id
1 'polypeptide(L)'
;MSSDPGSTKPPVTLHLPYPVLWLLGLLLVAPWLILLYLGQRPLPTPAAAPVSQVPESNPGQIAVKTGPWGELFYTRILIEPPESLIKAAHTVTHSPLWVFNGYNAASLAALWDSASLNDRQRLFAADAANSEITPAGILFRPSRDFVEGLSPESRAVIYTALSEFKENPEQHDPYRFRAEVADEWFRHSGLPAPTVEHVKRLLYRRGSSLVFSDQNLVLSQIPSLQERMLLIKTLARKSTLMVKLRINANSDIDALDNYWGRGQRSKDIRPLLQSLLRDGAGASIDIIHLLPRVPRSLLYTYPAAAEPGSTTYLDCHWTVLNFFKLRPDDRYQQLEEVTAAFLNEYYPVMGNSTFGDIIMFTKPDGSVIHSCVFIAGDIVYTKNGASPNAPWILMSLSDVEAFYPSKEPLDIQYYRAKSYDQNLSVN
;
A
#
# COMPACT_ATOMS: atom_id res chain seq x y z
N MET A 1 -53.49 -31.51 -30.02
CA MET A 1 -54.51 -31.98 -29.06
C MET A 1 -53.85 -31.99 -27.68
N SER A 2 -54.28 -31.33 -26.62
CA SER A 2 -55.32 -30.34 -26.35
C SER A 2 -54.82 -29.64 -25.07
N SER A 3 -54.64 -28.33 -25.12
CA SER A 3 -54.36 -27.51 -23.94
C SER A 3 -55.64 -27.37 -23.11
N ASP A 4 -55.61 -27.81 -21.86
CA ASP A 4 -56.73 -27.68 -20.91
C ASP A 4 -56.69 -26.27 -20.26
N PRO A 5 -57.74 -25.44 -20.38
CA PRO A 5 -57.75 -24.09 -19.85
C PRO A 5 -58.40 -24.01 -18.47
N GLY A 6 -57.72 -23.33 -17.53
CA GLY A 6 -58.38 -22.46 -16.56
C GLY A 6 -59.14 -23.11 -15.40
N SER A 7 -58.40 -23.64 -14.41
CA SER A 7 -58.92 -23.78 -13.05
C SER A 7 -58.64 -22.50 -12.24
N THR A 8 -59.52 -21.50 -12.35
CA THR A 8 -59.54 -20.37 -11.40
C THR A 8 -60.11 -20.86 -10.08
N LYS A 9 -59.25 -20.96 -9.04
CA LYS A 9 -59.70 -21.22 -7.68
C LYS A 9 -60.64 -20.10 -7.23
N PRO A 10 -61.81 -20.40 -6.62
CA PRO A 10 -62.71 -19.36 -6.15
C PRO A 10 -62.04 -18.52 -5.06
N PRO A 11 -62.36 -17.21 -4.96
CA PRO A 11 -61.79 -16.34 -3.93
C PRO A 11 -62.18 -16.85 -2.54
N VAL A 12 -61.18 -17.02 -1.67
CA VAL A 12 -61.38 -17.38 -0.26
C VAL A 12 -61.98 -16.17 0.45
N THR A 13 -63.28 -16.21 0.73
CA THR A 13 -63.98 -15.20 1.52
C THR A 13 -63.74 -15.45 3.01
N LEU A 14 -62.81 -14.71 3.60
CA LEU A 14 -62.58 -14.68 5.04
C LEU A 14 -63.63 -13.80 5.71
N HIS A 15 -64.65 -14.40 6.33
CA HIS A 15 -65.58 -13.70 7.19
C HIS A 15 -64.94 -13.45 8.56
N LEU A 16 -64.29 -12.30 8.72
CA LEU A 16 -63.78 -11.87 10.02
C LEU A 16 -64.92 -11.26 10.84
N PRO A 17 -65.18 -11.76 12.07
CA PRO A 17 -66.20 -11.17 12.92
C PRO A 17 -65.79 -9.74 13.31
N TYR A 18 -66.77 -8.82 13.35
CA TYR A 18 -66.57 -7.40 13.69
C TYR A 18 -65.60 -7.11 14.87
N PRO A 19 -65.61 -7.85 16.00
CA PRO A 19 -64.64 -7.61 17.07
C PRO A 19 -63.17 -7.84 16.67
N VAL A 20 -62.90 -8.73 15.71
CA VAL A 20 -61.53 -8.99 15.20
C VAL A 20 -61.06 -7.85 14.29
N LEU A 21 -61.96 -7.26 13.50
CA LEU A 21 -61.65 -6.08 12.69
C LEU A 21 -61.33 -4.87 13.57
N TRP A 22 -62.05 -4.69 14.69
CA TRP A 22 -61.73 -3.65 15.68
C TRP A 22 -60.36 -3.86 16.32
N LEU A 23 -60.03 -5.09 16.70
CA LEU A 23 -58.72 -5.42 17.30
C LEU A 23 -57.56 -5.18 16.32
N LEU A 24 -57.73 -5.54 15.05
CA LEU A 24 -56.74 -5.27 13.99
C LEU A 24 -56.61 -3.76 13.73
N GLY A 25 -57.72 -3.02 13.71
CA GLY A 25 -57.69 -1.56 13.58
C GLY A 25 -56.97 -0.90 14.75
N LEU A 26 -57.19 -1.37 15.98
CA LEU A 26 -56.54 -0.86 17.18
C LEU A 26 -55.03 -1.16 17.17
N LEU A 27 -54.63 -2.36 16.75
CA LEU A 27 -53.23 -2.75 16.57
C LEU A 27 -52.51 -1.90 15.51
N LEU A 28 -53.22 -1.51 14.45
CA LEU A 28 -52.66 -0.66 13.39
C LEU A 28 -52.55 0.81 13.81
N VAL A 29 -53.49 1.34 14.60
CA VAL A 29 -53.57 2.78 14.93
C VAL A 29 -52.86 3.13 16.24
N ALA A 30 -52.85 2.24 17.23
CA ALA A 30 -52.24 2.50 18.55
C ALA A 30 -50.75 2.89 18.49
N PRO A 31 -49.88 2.28 17.66
CA PRO A 31 -48.47 2.67 17.57
C PRO A 31 -48.29 4.11 17.09
N TRP A 32 -49.14 4.57 16.17
CA TRP A 32 -49.08 5.94 15.63
C TRP A 32 -49.59 6.97 16.64
N LEU A 33 -50.63 6.63 17.42
CA LEU A 33 -51.10 7.49 18.50
C LEU A 33 -50.06 7.62 19.62
N ILE A 34 -49.32 6.55 19.92
CA ILE A 34 -48.21 6.57 20.88
C ILE A 34 -47.06 7.44 20.35
N LEU A 35 -46.70 7.33 19.07
CA LEU A 35 -45.66 8.17 18.45
C LEU A 35 -46.07 9.66 18.41
N LEU A 36 -47.33 9.97 18.10
CA LEU A 36 -47.87 11.33 18.15
C LEU A 36 -47.82 11.90 19.58
N TYR A 37 -48.20 11.11 20.57
CA TYR A 37 -48.18 11.53 21.98
C TYR A 37 -46.74 11.72 22.50
N LEU A 38 -45.80 10.87 22.10
CA LEU A 38 -44.38 11.01 22.46
C LEU A 38 -43.71 12.16 21.71
N GLY A 39 -44.09 12.44 20.46
CA GLY A 39 -43.59 13.56 19.66
C GLY A 39 -44.07 14.94 20.10
N GLN A 40 -45.12 15.01 20.93
CA GLN A 40 -45.61 16.25 21.54
C GLN A 40 -44.90 16.62 22.85
N ARG A 41 -44.02 15.75 23.37
CA ARG A 41 -43.24 16.08 24.56
C ARG A 41 -42.09 17.02 24.17
N PRO A 42 -41.97 18.20 24.78
CA PRO A 42 -40.82 19.06 24.55
C PRO A 42 -39.55 18.29 24.93
N LEU A 43 -38.60 18.21 23.99
CA LEU A 43 -37.29 17.63 24.25
C LEU A 43 -36.66 18.39 25.43
N PRO A 44 -36.08 17.70 26.42
CA PRO A 44 -35.31 18.37 27.46
C PRO A 44 -34.22 19.19 26.78
N THR A 45 -34.22 20.50 27.04
CA THR A 45 -33.19 21.40 26.54
C THR A 45 -31.84 20.86 26.99
N PRO A 46 -30.92 20.50 26.09
CA PRO A 46 -29.60 20.08 26.49
C PRO A 46 -28.96 21.24 27.24
N ALA A 47 -28.52 21.01 28.49
CA ALA A 47 -27.63 21.95 29.15
C ALA A 47 -26.46 22.20 28.20
N ALA A 48 -26.16 23.48 27.96
CA ALA A 48 -25.06 23.89 27.10
C ALA A 48 -23.79 23.15 27.56
N ALA A 49 -23.29 22.25 26.71
CA ALA A 49 -22.01 21.62 26.92
C ALA A 49 -20.96 22.73 27.01
N PRO A 50 -20.01 22.68 27.96
CA PRO A 50 -18.89 23.59 27.96
C PRO A 50 -18.22 23.51 26.59
N VAL A 51 -17.99 24.68 25.99
CA VAL A 51 -17.29 24.87 24.71
C VAL A 51 -16.07 23.97 24.71
N SER A 52 -16.14 22.86 23.97
CA SER A 52 -15.02 21.96 23.81
C SER A 52 -13.87 22.76 23.22
N GLN A 53 -12.78 22.78 23.97
CA GLN A 53 -11.49 23.28 23.53
C GLN A 53 -11.14 22.66 22.16
N VAL A 54 -10.56 23.47 21.30
CA VAL A 54 -9.92 23.06 20.05
C VAL A 54 -9.17 21.74 20.30
N PRO A 55 -9.38 20.66 19.52
CA PRO A 55 -8.69 19.41 19.77
C PRO A 55 -7.18 19.69 19.76
N GLU A 56 -6.53 19.37 20.87
CA GLU A 56 -5.07 19.33 20.97
C GLU A 56 -4.53 18.62 19.73
N SER A 57 -3.53 19.22 19.09
CA SER A 57 -2.75 18.57 18.05
C SER A 57 -2.22 17.26 18.61
N ASN A 58 -2.78 16.13 18.17
CA ASN A 58 -2.30 14.81 18.58
C ASN A 58 -0.81 14.69 18.26
N PRO A 59 0.07 14.39 19.24
CA PRO A 59 1.49 14.21 18.98
C PRO A 59 1.68 13.13 17.91
N GLY A 60 2.28 13.51 16.77
CA GLY A 60 2.53 12.60 15.64
C GLY A 60 1.59 12.74 14.43
N GLN A 61 0.62 13.67 14.46
CA GLN A 61 -0.13 14.05 13.26
C GLN A 61 0.66 15.07 12.42
N ILE A 62 0.80 14.78 11.14
CA ILE A 62 1.45 15.65 10.16
C ILE A 62 0.38 16.23 9.23
N ALA A 63 0.31 17.55 9.14
CA ALA A 63 -0.60 18.23 8.22
C ALA A 63 -0.12 18.05 6.77
N VAL A 64 -1.05 17.75 5.88
CA VAL A 64 -0.82 17.75 4.43
C VAL A 64 -1.06 19.15 3.91
N LYS A 65 -0.36 19.55 2.85
CA LYS A 65 -0.63 20.81 2.14
C LYS A 65 -2.12 20.90 1.78
N THR A 66 -2.78 21.97 2.18
CA THR A 66 -4.21 22.20 1.88
C THR A 66 -4.41 22.38 0.38
N GLY A 67 -5.54 21.88 -0.13
CA GLY A 67 -5.95 21.99 -1.53
C GLY A 67 -7.43 21.70 -1.69
N PRO A 68 -7.91 21.41 -2.93
CA PRO A 68 -9.32 21.08 -3.17
C PRO A 68 -9.81 19.83 -2.42
N TRP A 69 -8.88 19.01 -1.92
CA TRP A 69 -9.15 17.87 -1.05
C TRP A 69 -9.48 18.23 0.41
N GLY A 70 -9.31 19.49 0.82
CA GLY A 70 -9.55 19.96 2.18
C GLY A 70 -8.33 19.90 3.11
N GLU A 71 -8.60 19.96 4.41
CA GLU A 71 -7.60 19.87 5.48
C GLU A 71 -7.36 18.40 5.83
N LEU A 72 -6.25 17.85 5.34
CA LEU A 72 -5.83 16.48 5.63
C LEU A 72 -4.69 16.46 6.65
N PHE A 73 -4.69 15.42 7.46
CA PHE A 73 -3.59 15.08 8.36
C PHE A 73 -3.36 13.58 8.34
N TYR A 74 -2.12 13.16 8.55
CA TYR A 74 -1.79 11.75 8.62
C TYR A 74 -0.94 11.41 9.82
N THR A 75 -1.05 10.14 10.24
CA THR A 75 -0.12 9.51 11.17
C THR A 75 0.57 8.36 10.45
N ARG A 76 1.84 8.12 10.78
CA ARG A 76 2.55 6.96 10.25
C ARG A 76 2.24 5.73 11.10
N ILE A 77 1.99 4.63 10.43
CA ILE A 77 1.83 3.33 11.06
C ILE A 77 2.74 2.30 10.37
N LEU A 78 3.05 1.23 11.10
CA LEU A 78 3.74 0.06 10.56
C LEU A 78 2.71 -1.07 10.44
N ILE A 79 2.66 -1.72 9.27
CA ILE A 79 1.89 -2.93 9.05
C ILE A 79 2.84 -4.09 8.76
N GLU A 80 2.41 -5.30 9.09
CA GLU A 80 3.18 -6.54 8.94
C GLU A 80 2.43 -7.53 8.07
N PRO A 81 3.13 -8.35 7.26
CA PRO A 81 2.48 -9.44 6.56
C PRO A 81 1.91 -10.46 7.57
N PRO A 82 0.76 -11.08 7.25
CA PRO A 82 0.23 -12.18 8.05
C PRO A 82 1.19 -13.38 8.04
N GLU A 83 1.19 -14.16 9.12
CA GLU A 83 2.09 -15.32 9.27
C GLU A 83 1.95 -16.35 8.14
N SER A 84 0.77 -16.48 7.55
CA SER A 84 0.51 -17.40 6.44
C SER A 84 1.37 -17.11 5.21
N LEU A 85 1.67 -15.84 4.93
CA LEU A 85 2.54 -15.45 3.81
C LEU A 85 4.02 -15.74 4.10
N ILE A 86 4.44 -15.64 5.37
CA ILE A 86 5.82 -15.86 5.78
C ILE A 86 6.17 -17.36 5.73
N LYS A 87 5.28 -18.24 6.22
CA LYS A 87 5.55 -19.70 6.32
C LYS A 87 5.86 -20.35 4.97
N ALA A 88 5.32 -19.85 3.86
CA ALA A 88 5.55 -20.37 2.51
C ALA A 88 6.95 -20.05 1.96
N ALA A 89 7.64 -19.05 2.50
CA ALA A 89 8.91 -18.55 1.98
C ALA A 89 10.16 -19.22 2.59
N HIS A 90 10.02 -20.11 3.59
CA HIS A 90 11.14 -20.55 4.42
C HIS A 90 11.31 -22.07 4.52
N THR A 91 12.08 -22.63 3.59
CA THR A 91 12.59 -24.00 3.68
C THR A 91 14.07 -24.15 3.35
N VAL A 92 14.78 -23.11 2.91
CA VAL A 92 16.17 -23.30 2.49
C VAL A 92 17.12 -22.21 2.96
N THR A 93 18.05 -22.59 3.83
CA THR A 93 19.27 -21.85 4.12
C THR A 93 20.34 -22.30 3.13
N HIS A 94 20.63 -21.48 2.13
CA HIS A 94 21.77 -21.71 1.23
C HIS A 94 22.97 -20.88 1.68
N SER A 95 24.18 -21.40 1.47
CA SER A 95 25.38 -20.56 1.49
C SER A 95 25.24 -19.48 0.43
N PRO A 96 25.55 -18.21 0.73
CA PRO A 96 25.45 -17.14 -0.25
C PRO A 96 26.35 -17.46 -1.45
N LEU A 97 25.75 -17.45 -2.64
CA LEU A 97 26.46 -17.47 -3.92
C LEU A 97 26.20 -16.13 -4.58
N TRP A 98 27.25 -15.37 -4.81
CA TRP A 98 27.18 -14.06 -5.48
C TRP A 98 27.44 -14.23 -6.95
N VAL A 99 26.47 -13.84 -7.78
CA VAL A 99 26.52 -13.94 -9.22
C VAL A 99 26.79 -12.56 -9.83
N PHE A 100 27.88 -12.45 -10.59
CA PHE A 100 28.26 -11.25 -11.33
C PHE A 100 28.20 -11.53 -12.83
N ASN A 101 27.00 -11.47 -13.42
CA ASN A 101 26.82 -11.72 -14.86
C ASN A 101 27.53 -10.64 -15.70
N GLY A 102 28.21 -11.06 -16.76
CA GLY A 102 28.97 -10.17 -17.65
C GLY A 102 30.28 -9.61 -17.05
N TYR A 103 30.60 -9.92 -15.79
CA TYR A 103 31.87 -9.52 -15.19
C TYR A 103 33.02 -10.41 -15.67
N ASN A 104 34.20 -9.81 -15.79
CA ASN A 104 35.47 -10.51 -15.92
C ASN A 104 36.36 -10.20 -14.72
N ALA A 105 37.54 -10.83 -14.66
CA ALA A 105 38.44 -10.68 -13.52
C ALA A 105 38.85 -9.22 -13.26
N ALA A 106 39.06 -8.43 -14.32
CA ALA A 106 39.44 -7.03 -14.21
C ALA A 106 38.28 -6.15 -13.68
N SER A 107 37.05 -6.38 -14.16
CA SER A 107 35.89 -5.62 -13.66
C SER A 107 35.54 -5.98 -12.21
N LEU A 108 35.72 -7.24 -11.82
CA LEU A 108 35.52 -7.67 -10.43
C LEU A 108 36.60 -7.11 -9.51
N ALA A 109 37.87 -7.11 -9.93
CA ALA A 109 38.95 -6.47 -9.18
C ALA A 109 38.70 -4.96 -8.99
N ALA A 110 38.27 -4.26 -10.04
CA ALA A 110 37.90 -2.85 -9.95
C ALA A 110 36.74 -2.62 -8.95
N LEU A 111 35.75 -3.52 -8.90
CA LEU A 111 34.69 -3.47 -7.90
C LEU A 111 35.27 -3.60 -6.48
N TRP A 112 36.14 -4.59 -6.24
CA TRP A 112 36.80 -4.76 -4.94
C TRP A 112 37.62 -3.56 -4.50
N ASP A 113 38.33 -2.93 -5.45
CA ASP A 113 39.09 -1.71 -5.17
C ASP A 113 38.21 -0.54 -4.78
N SER A 114 37.04 -0.42 -5.41
CA SER A 114 36.05 0.61 -5.09
C SER A 114 35.31 0.37 -3.76
N ALA A 115 35.31 -0.86 -3.24
CA ALA A 115 34.54 -1.26 -2.06
C ALA A 115 35.25 -1.01 -0.71
N SER A 116 36.33 -0.22 -0.66
CA SER A 116 37.04 0.13 0.60
C SER A 116 37.36 -1.06 1.52
N LEU A 117 37.63 -2.24 0.95
CA LEU A 117 37.92 -3.45 1.70
C LEU A 117 39.23 -3.32 2.50
N ASN A 118 39.28 -3.93 3.70
CA ASN A 118 40.52 -4.04 4.47
C ASN A 118 41.45 -5.13 3.89
N ASP A 119 42.70 -5.18 4.34
CA ASP A 119 43.72 -6.09 3.79
C ASP A 119 43.31 -7.56 3.85
N ARG A 120 42.70 -8.00 4.96
CA ARG A 120 42.23 -9.38 5.11
C ARG A 120 41.11 -9.71 4.13
N GLN A 121 40.19 -8.78 3.90
CA GLN A 121 39.11 -8.93 2.94
C GLN A 121 39.62 -8.91 1.50
N ARG A 122 40.60 -8.06 1.18
CA ARG A 122 41.23 -8.02 -0.15
C ARG A 122 41.92 -9.34 -0.47
N LEU A 123 42.68 -9.89 0.48
CA LEU A 123 43.31 -11.20 0.34
C LEU A 123 42.27 -12.30 0.10
N PHE A 124 41.18 -12.30 0.87
CA PHE A 124 40.09 -13.27 0.66
C PHE A 124 39.42 -13.11 -0.72
N ALA A 125 39.15 -11.89 -1.15
CA ALA A 125 38.48 -11.60 -2.42
C ALA A 125 39.37 -11.90 -3.66
N ALA A 126 40.69 -11.84 -3.50
CA ALA A 126 41.67 -12.14 -4.56
C ALA A 126 41.99 -13.64 -4.67
N ASP A 127 41.63 -14.45 -3.67
CA ASP A 127 41.86 -15.89 -3.71
C ASP A 127 40.93 -16.56 -4.74
N ALA A 128 41.55 -17.13 -5.78
CA ALA A 128 40.85 -17.81 -6.86
C ALA A 128 39.99 -18.99 -6.36
N ALA A 129 40.29 -19.59 -5.20
CA ALA A 129 39.47 -20.65 -4.61
C ALA A 129 38.06 -20.18 -4.22
N ASN A 130 37.87 -18.87 -3.99
CA ASN A 130 36.59 -18.28 -3.61
C ASN A 130 35.75 -17.84 -4.83
N SER A 131 36.28 -17.99 -6.05
CA SER A 131 35.62 -17.55 -7.28
C SER A 131 35.65 -18.63 -8.37
N GLU A 132 34.62 -18.67 -9.19
CA GLU A 132 34.53 -19.54 -10.34
C GLU A 132 34.20 -18.68 -11.57
N ILE A 133 35.07 -18.71 -12.57
CA ILE A 133 34.88 -17.98 -13.82
C ILE A 133 34.09 -18.87 -14.77
N THR A 134 32.97 -18.36 -15.26
CA THR A 134 32.09 -19.03 -16.22
C THR A 134 31.97 -18.20 -17.50
N PRO A 135 31.47 -18.78 -18.61
CA PRO A 135 31.19 -17.99 -19.82
C PRO A 135 30.17 -16.86 -19.61
N ALA A 136 29.28 -16.99 -18.62
CA ALA A 136 28.24 -16.01 -18.32
C ALA A 136 28.70 -14.89 -17.38
N GLY A 137 29.80 -15.09 -16.64
CA GLY A 137 30.28 -14.17 -15.62
C GLY A 137 31.03 -14.87 -14.50
N ILE A 138 31.11 -14.24 -13.33
CA ILE A 138 31.82 -14.77 -12.16
C ILE A 138 30.85 -15.17 -11.07
N LEU A 139 31.06 -16.36 -10.51
CA LEU A 139 30.40 -16.84 -9.30
C LEU A 139 31.38 -16.69 -8.13
N PHE A 140 31.02 -15.92 -7.11
CA PHE A 140 31.82 -15.71 -5.92
C PHE A 140 31.15 -16.36 -4.70
N ARG A 141 31.92 -17.09 -3.90
CA ARG A 141 31.45 -17.82 -2.71
C ARG A 141 31.98 -17.13 -1.45
N PRO A 142 31.32 -16.07 -0.97
CA PRO A 142 31.77 -15.37 0.23
C PRO A 142 31.67 -16.27 1.46
N SER A 143 32.67 -16.19 2.35
CA SER A 143 32.58 -16.80 3.68
C SER A 143 31.68 -15.96 4.59
N ARG A 144 31.17 -16.56 5.67
CA ARG A 144 30.42 -15.84 6.72
C ARG A 144 31.23 -14.65 7.25
N ASP A 145 32.46 -14.89 7.66
CA ASP A 145 33.36 -13.87 8.21
C ASP A 145 33.61 -12.72 7.23
N PHE A 146 33.68 -13.04 5.92
CA PHE A 146 33.82 -12.01 4.89
C PHE A 146 32.60 -11.08 4.86
N VAL A 147 31.37 -11.64 4.83
CA VAL A 147 30.12 -10.87 4.78
C VAL A 147 29.87 -10.09 6.08
N GLU A 148 30.06 -10.73 7.23
CA GLU A 148 29.89 -10.11 8.56
C GLU A 148 30.90 -8.97 8.77
N GLY A 149 32.11 -9.10 8.22
CA GLY A 149 33.17 -8.11 8.34
C GLY A 149 33.02 -6.89 7.42
N LEU A 150 32.12 -6.90 6.42
CA LEU A 150 31.96 -5.76 5.51
C LEU A 150 31.45 -4.53 6.28
N SER A 151 32.10 -3.38 6.05
CA SER A 151 31.57 -2.09 6.50
C SER A 151 30.26 -1.76 5.77
N PRO A 152 29.43 -0.85 6.29
CA PRO A 152 28.25 -0.37 5.58
C PRO A 152 28.57 0.18 4.17
N GLU A 153 29.72 0.83 4.02
CA GLU A 153 30.20 1.40 2.75
C GLU A 153 30.61 0.31 1.76
N SER A 154 31.41 -0.66 2.20
CA SER A 154 31.77 -1.83 1.38
C SER A 154 30.53 -2.60 0.92
N ARG A 155 29.60 -2.83 1.85
CA ARG A 155 28.33 -3.52 1.57
C ARG A 155 27.51 -2.74 0.56
N ALA A 156 27.41 -1.41 0.69
CA ALA A 156 26.69 -0.58 -0.27
C ALA A 156 27.24 -0.69 -1.70
N VAL A 157 28.57 -0.65 -1.87
CA VAL A 157 29.21 -0.79 -3.19
C VAL A 157 28.94 -2.17 -3.79
N ILE A 158 29.26 -3.23 -3.04
CA ILE A 158 29.17 -4.61 -3.53
C ILE A 158 27.70 -4.97 -3.80
N TYR A 159 26.79 -4.66 -2.87
CA TYR A 159 25.40 -5.09 -2.99
C TYR A 159 24.63 -4.27 -4.02
N THR A 160 25.09 -3.06 -4.34
CA THR A 160 24.56 -2.32 -5.49
C THR A 160 24.90 -3.05 -6.79
N ALA A 161 26.14 -3.52 -6.97
CA ALA A 161 26.51 -4.32 -8.14
C ALA A 161 25.71 -5.63 -8.21
N LEU A 162 25.59 -6.35 -7.08
CA LEU A 162 24.82 -7.60 -7.02
C LEU A 162 23.33 -7.41 -7.34
N SER A 163 22.77 -6.26 -6.96
CA SER A 163 21.34 -5.97 -7.17
C SER A 163 20.93 -5.85 -8.64
N GLU A 164 21.89 -5.70 -9.56
CA GLU A 164 21.65 -5.65 -11.00
C GLU A 164 21.22 -7.03 -11.55
N PHE A 165 21.44 -8.12 -10.80
CA PHE A 165 21.19 -9.50 -11.23
C PHE A 165 20.12 -10.17 -10.37
N LYS A 166 19.10 -10.78 -11.01
CA LYS A 166 17.99 -11.46 -10.32
C LYS A 166 18.43 -12.74 -9.60
N GLU A 167 19.57 -13.29 -10.00
CA GLU A 167 20.23 -14.44 -9.42
C GLU A 167 20.75 -14.19 -8.00
N ASN A 168 20.81 -12.92 -7.57
CA ASN A 168 21.09 -12.52 -6.19
C ASN A 168 19.81 -12.00 -5.51
N PRO A 169 18.82 -12.86 -5.18
CA PRO A 169 17.48 -12.41 -4.81
C PRO A 169 17.47 -11.48 -3.59
N GLU A 170 18.32 -11.71 -2.59
CA GLU A 170 18.39 -10.88 -1.39
C GLU A 170 18.99 -9.49 -1.63
N GLN A 171 19.90 -9.34 -2.58
CA GLN A 171 20.47 -8.04 -2.96
C GLN A 171 19.62 -7.34 -4.02
N HIS A 172 18.98 -8.10 -4.91
CA HIS A 172 18.05 -7.62 -5.92
C HIS A 172 16.81 -7.00 -5.28
N ASP A 173 16.14 -7.73 -4.38
CA ASP A 173 14.98 -7.24 -3.64
C ASP A 173 15.17 -7.29 -2.11
N PRO A 174 16.01 -6.37 -1.56
CA PRO A 174 16.30 -6.34 -0.13
C PRO A 174 15.13 -5.80 0.68
N TYR A 175 15.14 -6.07 1.98
CA TYR A 175 14.27 -5.36 2.91
C TYR A 175 14.66 -3.89 2.97
N ARG A 176 13.67 -2.99 2.86
CA ARG A 176 13.85 -1.54 2.83
C ARG A 176 13.19 -0.92 4.04
N PHE A 177 13.96 -0.10 4.75
CA PHE A 177 13.54 0.62 5.92
C PHE A 177 13.43 2.09 5.54
N ARG A 178 12.26 2.66 5.82
CA ARG A 178 12.06 4.11 5.71
C ARG A 178 12.66 4.87 6.90
N ALA A 179 12.78 4.22 8.05
CA ALA A 179 13.19 4.88 9.27
C ALA A 179 14.65 5.36 9.16
N GLU A 180 14.87 6.66 9.34
CA GLU A 180 16.21 7.26 9.42
C GLU A 180 17.01 6.70 10.62
N VAL A 181 16.31 6.06 11.56
CA VAL A 181 16.88 5.34 12.70
C VAL A 181 16.25 3.94 12.77
N ALA A 182 17.05 2.90 12.53
CA ALA A 182 16.61 1.49 12.58
C ALA A 182 15.84 1.13 13.88
N ASP A 183 16.11 1.83 14.98
CA ASP A 183 15.46 1.64 16.27
C ASP A 183 13.93 1.77 16.22
N GLU A 184 13.39 2.69 15.43
CA GLU A 184 11.94 2.83 15.30
C GLU A 184 11.33 1.60 14.63
N TRP A 185 12.04 1.04 13.65
CA TRP A 185 11.57 -0.12 12.91
C TRP A 185 11.53 -1.39 13.76
N PHE A 186 12.53 -1.60 14.62
CA PHE A 186 12.60 -2.74 15.53
C PHE A 186 11.83 -2.52 16.85
N ARG A 187 11.29 -1.31 17.06
CA ARG A 187 10.49 -1.00 18.25
C ARG A 187 9.28 -1.93 18.32
N HIS A 188 9.02 -2.45 19.52
CA HIS A 188 7.93 -3.40 19.77
C HIS A 188 7.92 -4.61 18.81
N SER A 189 9.09 -5.02 18.30
CA SER A 189 9.21 -6.23 17.47
C SER A 189 9.10 -7.53 18.28
N GLY A 190 9.40 -7.48 19.59
CA GLY A 190 9.51 -8.68 20.43
C GLY A 190 10.78 -9.51 20.14
N LEU A 191 11.67 -9.03 19.26
CA LEU A 191 12.93 -9.69 18.97
C LEU A 191 13.91 -9.55 20.14
N PRO A 192 14.72 -10.58 20.45
CA PRO A 192 15.82 -10.45 21.38
C PRO A 192 16.82 -9.37 20.94
N ALA A 193 17.33 -8.61 21.90
CA ALA A 193 18.30 -7.55 21.63
C ALA A 193 19.54 -8.02 20.83
N PRO A 194 20.14 -9.20 21.10
CA PRO A 194 21.26 -9.69 20.29
C PRO A 194 20.94 -9.85 18.80
N THR A 195 19.72 -10.28 18.47
CA THR A 195 19.25 -10.45 17.10
C THR A 195 19.04 -9.10 16.42
N VAL A 196 18.43 -8.14 17.11
CA VAL A 196 18.28 -6.76 16.61
C VAL A 196 19.65 -6.12 16.33
N GLU A 197 20.59 -6.25 17.28
CA GLU A 197 21.93 -5.68 17.12
C GLU A 197 22.72 -6.37 16.00
N HIS A 198 22.53 -7.68 15.78
CA HIS A 198 23.12 -8.37 14.65
C HIS A 198 22.59 -7.82 13.32
N VAL A 199 21.28 -7.67 13.17
CA VAL A 199 20.68 -7.09 11.96
C VAL A 199 21.18 -5.66 11.72
N LYS A 200 21.21 -4.82 12.77
CA LYS A 200 21.68 -3.43 12.67
C LYS A 200 23.10 -3.31 12.14
N ARG A 201 24.02 -4.21 12.54
CA ARG A 201 25.41 -4.23 12.03
C ARG A 201 25.51 -4.52 10.53
N LEU A 202 24.50 -5.18 9.96
CA LEU A 202 24.45 -5.58 8.55
C LEU A 202 23.66 -4.59 7.69
N LEU A 203 23.08 -3.54 8.28
CA LEU A 203 22.39 -2.49 7.53
C LEU A 203 23.38 -1.66 6.72
N TYR A 204 22.92 -1.20 5.56
CA TYR A 204 23.67 -0.31 4.69
C TYR A 204 22.73 0.66 3.98
N ARG A 205 23.27 1.74 3.41
CA ARG A 205 22.49 2.71 2.65
C ARG A 205 22.57 2.43 1.15
N ARG A 206 21.43 2.56 0.48
CA ARG A 206 21.31 2.51 -0.99
C ARG A 206 20.42 3.66 -1.45
N GLY A 207 21.03 4.70 -2.01
CA GLY A 207 20.36 5.98 -2.21
C GLY A 207 19.96 6.59 -0.86
N SER A 208 18.72 7.07 -0.75
CA SER A 208 18.15 7.59 0.51
C SER A 208 17.62 6.49 1.45
N SER A 209 17.51 5.25 0.97
CA SER A 209 16.96 4.13 1.74
C SER A 209 18.00 3.42 2.60
N LEU A 210 17.61 3.02 3.81
CA LEU A 210 18.33 2.05 4.62
C LEU A 210 17.84 0.65 4.23
N VAL A 211 18.75 -0.32 4.06
CA VAL A 211 18.43 -1.63 3.49
C VAL A 211 19.12 -2.79 4.20
N PHE A 212 18.55 -3.99 4.07
CA PHE A 212 19.07 -5.26 4.61
C PHE A 212 18.87 -6.41 3.61
N SER A 213 19.95 -7.13 3.32
CA SER A 213 19.95 -8.30 2.42
C SER A 213 20.36 -9.59 3.14
N ASP A 214 21.04 -9.53 4.27
CA ASP A 214 21.74 -10.68 4.84
C ASP A 214 20.83 -11.56 5.73
N GLN A 215 19.58 -11.80 5.33
CA GLN A 215 18.61 -12.56 6.14
C GLN A 215 19.08 -13.99 6.43
N ASN A 216 19.65 -14.68 5.44
CA ASN A 216 20.07 -16.08 5.57
C ASN A 216 21.23 -16.21 6.58
N LEU A 217 22.10 -15.20 6.64
CA LEU A 217 23.21 -15.12 7.58
C LEU A 217 22.69 -15.08 9.01
N VAL A 218 21.72 -14.21 9.30
CA VAL A 218 21.14 -14.04 10.64
C VAL A 218 20.26 -15.25 11.01
N LEU A 219 19.38 -15.69 10.10
CA LEU A 219 18.46 -16.81 10.34
C LEU A 219 19.18 -18.13 10.65
N SER A 220 20.35 -18.37 10.03
CA SER A 220 21.16 -19.56 10.28
C SER A 220 21.67 -19.66 11.72
N GLN A 221 21.73 -18.55 12.45
CA GLN A 221 22.24 -18.47 13.83
C GLN A 221 21.11 -18.52 14.87
N ILE A 222 19.86 -18.33 14.46
CA ILE A 222 18.71 -18.36 15.35
C ILE A 222 18.18 -19.80 15.43
N PRO A 223 18.20 -20.48 16.58
CA PRO A 223 17.69 -21.84 16.70
C PRO A 223 16.15 -21.91 16.77
N SER A 224 15.51 -20.87 17.32
CA SER A 224 14.07 -20.83 17.53
C SER A 224 13.31 -20.52 16.24
N LEU A 225 12.42 -21.42 15.82
CA LEU A 225 11.52 -21.17 14.68
C LEU A 225 10.65 -19.93 14.91
N GLN A 226 10.15 -19.73 16.14
CA GLN A 226 9.34 -18.58 16.50
C GLN A 226 10.12 -17.27 16.32
N GLU A 227 11.38 -17.24 16.75
CA GLU A 227 12.24 -16.07 16.59
C GLU A 227 12.59 -15.81 15.12
N ARG A 228 12.87 -16.85 14.32
CA ARG A 228 13.06 -16.72 12.86
C ARG A 228 11.85 -16.08 12.19
N MET A 229 10.66 -16.57 12.53
CA MET A 229 9.39 -16.04 12.00
C MET A 229 9.19 -14.57 12.40
N LEU A 230 9.46 -14.24 13.66
CA LEU A 230 9.37 -12.88 14.17
C LEU A 230 10.35 -11.93 13.49
N LEU A 231 11.57 -12.41 13.21
CA LEU A 231 12.58 -11.63 12.50
C LEU A 231 12.10 -11.29 11.10
N ILE A 232 11.66 -12.29 10.33
CA ILE A 232 11.18 -12.04 8.97
C ILE A 232 9.97 -11.11 8.98
N LYS A 233 9.01 -11.33 9.88
CA LYS A 233 7.83 -10.46 10.00
C LYS A 233 8.21 -9.02 10.27
N THR A 234 9.21 -8.81 11.14
CA THR A 234 9.74 -7.49 11.48
C THR A 234 10.48 -6.86 10.30
N LEU A 235 11.33 -7.62 9.59
CA LEU A 235 12.03 -7.15 8.40
C LEU A 235 11.06 -6.79 7.28
N ALA A 236 9.98 -7.56 7.13
CA ALA A 236 8.96 -7.39 6.10
C ALA A 236 7.90 -6.32 6.42
N ARG A 237 8.02 -5.62 7.56
CA ARG A 237 7.17 -4.46 7.90
C ARG A 237 7.09 -3.46 6.74
N LYS A 238 5.98 -2.74 6.66
CA LYS A 238 5.81 -1.62 5.72
C LYS A 238 5.33 -0.39 6.47
N SER A 239 5.99 0.74 6.22
CA SER A 239 5.52 2.04 6.70
C SER A 239 4.42 2.55 5.76
N THR A 240 3.30 2.94 6.33
CA THR A 240 2.17 3.53 5.59
C THR A 240 1.53 4.66 6.38
N LEU A 241 0.60 5.36 5.75
CA LEU A 241 -0.09 6.53 6.31
C LEU A 241 -1.53 6.15 6.65
N MET A 242 -1.97 6.47 7.85
CA MET A 242 -3.39 6.58 8.19
C MET A 242 -3.78 8.05 8.05
N VAL A 243 -4.60 8.36 7.04
CA VAL A 243 -4.89 9.73 6.60
C VAL A 243 -6.34 10.06 6.92
N LYS A 244 -6.54 11.23 7.52
CA LYS A 244 -7.86 11.71 7.93
C LYS A 244 -8.14 13.08 7.34
N LEU A 245 -9.40 13.27 6.95
CA LEU A 245 -9.97 14.55 6.54
C LEU A 245 -10.67 15.20 7.72
N ARG A 246 -10.32 16.47 7.98
CA ARG A 246 -11.07 17.31 8.91
C ARG A 246 -12.24 17.97 8.19
N ILE A 247 -13.41 17.94 8.83
CA ILE A 247 -14.61 18.66 8.40
C ILE A 247 -15.06 19.50 9.58
N ASN A 248 -15.24 20.80 9.36
CA ASN A 248 -15.69 21.75 10.37
C ASN A 248 -16.65 22.77 9.74
N ALA A 249 -17.21 23.68 10.54
CA ALA A 249 -18.20 24.66 10.09
C ALA A 249 -17.74 25.54 8.91
N ASN A 250 -16.43 25.66 8.66
CA ASN A 250 -15.86 26.44 7.57
C ASN A 250 -15.47 25.59 6.35
N SER A 251 -15.73 24.27 6.37
CA SER A 251 -15.39 23.37 5.25
C SER A 251 -16.33 23.60 4.07
N ASP A 252 -15.77 23.76 2.88
CA ASP A 252 -16.50 23.84 1.62
C ASP A 252 -16.88 22.42 1.15
N ILE A 253 -18.13 22.03 1.41
CA ILE A 253 -18.65 20.70 1.04
C ILE A 253 -18.75 20.53 -0.48
N ASP A 254 -18.99 21.60 -1.23
CA ASP A 254 -19.08 21.52 -2.69
C ASP A 254 -17.72 21.26 -3.30
N ALA A 255 -16.68 21.95 -2.84
CA ALA A 255 -15.30 21.67 -3.26
C ALA A 255 -14.86 20.24 -2.89
N LEU A 256 -15.17 19.80 -1.67
CA LEU A 256 -14.85 18.44 -1.21
C LEU A 256 -15.58 17.37 -2.01
N ASP A 257 -16.86 17.57 -2.33
CA ASP A 257 -17.64 16.64 -3.15
C ASP A 257 -17.13 16.61 -4.60
N ASN A 258 -16.80 17.77 -5.19
CA ASN A 258 -16.19 17.84 -6.52
C ASN A 258 -14.86 17.08 -6.59
N TYR A 259 -14.09 17.06 -5.50
CA TYR A 259 -12.82 16.35 -5.43
C TYR A 259 -13.00 14.86 -5.15
N TRP A 260 -13.60 14.51 -4.01
CA TRP A 260 -13.72 13.13 -3.52
C TRP A 260 -14.85 12.33 -4.20
N GLY A 261 -15.86 13.02 -4.74
CA GLY A 261 -17.00 12.43 -5.47
C GLY A 261 -16.71 12.06 -6.92
N ARG A 262 -15.47 12.26 -7.41
CA ARG A 262 -15.03 11.87 -8.75
C ARG A 262 -15.25 10.37 -9.01
N GLY A 263 -15.48 10.03 -10.28
CA GLY A 263 -15.79 8.65 -10.70
C GLY A 263 -17.25 8.26 -10.47
N GLN A 264 -18.18 9.22 -10.61
CA GLN A 264 -19.63 9.03 -10.42
C GLN A 264 -20.03 8.66 -8.99
N ARG A 265 -19.31 9.20 -7.99
CA ARG A 265 -19.46 8.87 -6.56
C ARG A 265 -20.02 10.00 -5.70
N SER A 266 -20.29 11.18 -6.27
CA SER A 266 -20.87 12.32 -5.53
C SER A 266 -22.14 11.94 -4.76
N LYS A 267 -23.02 11.11 -5.35
CA LYS A 267 -24.24 10.61 -4.67
C LYS A 267 -23.97 9.86 -3.36
N ASP A 268 -22.80 9.23 -3.23
CA ASP A 268 -22.40 8.46 -2.05
C ASP A 268 -21.54 9.30 -1.09
N ILE A 269 -20.73 10.21 -1.64
CA ILE A 269 -19.78 11.04 -0.89
C ILE A 269 -20.45 12.27 -0.27
N ARG A 270 -21.25 13.02 -1.04
CA ARG A 270 -21.88 14.27 -0.59
C ARG A 270 -22.72 14.09 0.68
N PRO A 271 -23.62 13.09 0.80
CA PRO A 271 -24.43 12.94 2.01
C PRO A 271 -23.58 12.63 3.25
N LEU A 272 -22.49 11.87 3.09
CA LEU A 272 -21.55 11.56 4.16
C LEU A 272 -20.85 12.83 4.66
N LEU A 273 -20.32 13.66 3.75
CA LEU A 273 -19.67 14.92 4.11
C LEU A 273 -20.65 15.88 4.80
N GLN A 274 -21.88 15.99 4.29
CA GLN A 274 -22.94 16.81 4.90
C GLN A 274 -23.36 16.32 6.29
N SER A 275 -23.32 15.01 6.53
CA SER A 275 -23.61 14.45 7.85
C SER A 275 -22.55 14.86 8.87
N LEU A 276 -21.27 14.83 8.47
CA LEU A 276 -20.14 15.19 9.34
C LEU A 276 -20.10 16.69 9.67
N LEU A 277 -20.56 17.55 8.75
CA LEU A 277 -20.65 18.99 8.99
C LEU A 277 -21.68 19.37 10.07
N ARG A 278 -22.78 18.60 10.19
CA ARG A 278 -23.85 18.90 11.15
C ARG A 278 -23.42 18.71 12.61
N ASP A 279 -22.36 17.94 12.84
CA ASP A 279 -21.78 17.72 14.15
C ASP A 279 -20.90 18.94 14.49
N GLY A 280 -21.51 19.98 15.07
CA GLY A 280 -20.96 21.35 15.18
C GLY A 280 -19.61 21.50 15.90
N ALA A 281 -19.06 20.44 16.50
CA ALA A 281 -17.71 20.41 17.06
C ALA A 281 -16.61 20.21 16.01
N GLY A 282 -16.99 19.91 14.76
CA GLY A 282 -16.07 19.45 13.72
C GLY A 282 -15.72 17.97 13.90
N ALA A 283 -15.68 17.23 12.79
CA ALA A 283 -15.43 15.81 12.77
C ALA A 283 -14.17 15.49 11.95
N SER A 284 -13.61 14.30 12.17
CA SER A 284 -12.60 13.73 11.28
C SER A 284 -13.06 12.39 10.75
N ILE A 285 -12.77 12.12 9.48
CA ILE A 285 -13.06 10.84 8.83
C ILE A 285 -11.79 10.30 8.20
N ASP A 286 -11.55 8.99 8.34
CA ASP A 286 -10.48 8.32 7.60
C ASP A 286 -10.80 8.31 6.09
N ILE A 287 -9.83 8.70 5.26
CA ILE A 287 -10.05 8.80 3.81
C ILE A 287 -10.35 7.46 3.15
N ILE A 288 -10.13 6.32 3.83
CA ILE A 288 -10.57 5.00 3.36
C ILE A 288 -12.06 5.00 3.01
N HIS A 289 -12.88 5.76 3.74
CA HIS A 289 -14.31 5.94 3.48
C HIS A 289 -14.62 6.86 2.31
N LEU A 290 -13.61 7.54 1.76
CA LEU A 290 -13.68 8.37 0.55
C LEU A 290 -13.07 7.65 -0.67
N LEU A 291 -12.26 6.61 -0.49
CA LEU A 291 -11.69 5.81 -1.59
C LEU A 291 -12.75 5.02 -2.37
N PRO A 292 -12.57 4.79 -3.70
CA PRO A 292 -13.42 3.90 -4.48
C PRO A 292 -13.43 2.47 -3.96
N ARG A 293 -14.37 1.65 -4.46
CA ARG A 293 -14.62 0.30 -3.94
C ARG A 293 -13.37 -0.60 -3.91
N VAL A 294 -12.68 -0.71 -5.04
CA VAL A 294 -11.48 -1.57 -5.18
C VAL A 294 -10.36 -1.13 -4.22
N PRO A 295 -9.84 0.11 -4.29
CA PRO A 295 -8.78 0.54 -3.39
C PRO A 295 -9.21 0.52 -1.91
N ARG A 296 -10.47 0.81 -1.59
CA ARG A 296 -11.01 0.67 -0.22
C ARG A 296 -10.91 -0.76 0.30
N SER A 297 -11.22 -1.75 -0.53
CA SER A 297 -11.15 -3.17 -0.12
C SER A 297 -9.73 -3.71 0.01
N LEU A 298 -8.76 -3.05 -0.62
CA LEU A 298 -7.38 -3.53 -0.69
C LEU A 298 -6.43 -2.77 0.26
N LEU A 299 -6.75 -1.53 0.63
CA LEU A 299 -5.89 -0.71 1.49
C LEU A 299 -5.52 -1.44 2.79
N TYR A 300 -4.23 -1.48 3.11
CA TYR A 300 -3.60 -2.18 4.24
C TYR A 300 -3.72 -3.70 4.22
N THR A 301 -4.09 -4.28 3.08
CA THR A 301 -4.12 -5.73 2.90
C THR A 301 -2.93 -6.20 2.06
N TYR A 302 -2.62 -7.49 2.18
CA TYR A 302 -1.64 -8.16 1.34
C TYR A 302 -2.37 -9.03 0.32
N PRO A 303 -1.81 -9.20 -0.89
CA PRO A 303 -2.32 -10.20 -1.84
C PRO A 303 -2.44 -11.57 -1.19
N ALA A 304 -3.50 -12.30 -1.53
CA ALA A 304 -3.59 -13.71 -1.16
C ALA A 304 -2.39 -14.47 -1.74
N ALA A 305 -1.91 -15.50 -1.03
CA ALA A 305 -0.92 -16.40 -1.58
C ALA A 305 -1.46 -17.00 -2.88
N ALA A 306 -0.72 -16.87 -3.96
CA ALA A 306 -1.08 -17.53 -5.20
C ALA A 306 -1.04 -19.05 -4.98
N GLU A 307 -2.06 -19.76 -5.47
CA GLU A 307 -2.01 -21.23 -5.54
C GLU A 307 -0.76 -21.67 -6.32
N PRO A 308 -0.12 -22.79 -5.96
CA PRO A 308 1.02 -23.31 -6.71
C PRO A 308 0.69 -23.45 -8.21
N GLY A 309 1.39 -22.69 -9.07
CA GLY A 309 1.14 -22.64 -10.51
C GLY A 309 0.19 -21.54 -10.99
N SER A 310 -0.41 -20.76 -10.08
CA SER A 310 -1.16 -19.53 -10.40
C SER A 310 -0.20 -18.35 -10.55
N THR A 311 -0.24 -17.68 -11.68
CA THR A 311 0.45 -16.40 -11.92
C THR A 311 -0.52 -15.24 -11.71
N THR A 312 -1.07 -15.07 -10.51
CA THR A 312 -1.86 -13.86 -10.21
C THR A 312 -0.89 -12.71 -9.93
N TYR A 313 -0.71 -11.83 -10.90
CA TYR A 313 0.26 -10.73 -10.86
C TYR A 313 -0.46 -9.41 -10.60
N LEU A 314 -0.89 -9.20 -9.35
CA LEU A 314 -1.49 -7.93 -8.94
C LEU A 314 -0.37 -6.94 -8.65
N ASP A 315 0.09 -6.22 -9.67
CA ASP A 315 1.20 -5.28 -9.55
C ASP A 315 0.73 -3.82 -9.47
N CYS A 316 1.67 -2.89 -9.60
CA CYS A 316 1.38 -1.46 -9.59
C CYS A 316 0.45 -1.05 -10.75
N HIS A 317 0.62 -1.62 -11.95
CA HIS A 317 -0.17 -1.30 -13.13
C HIS A 317 -1.60 -1.81 -13.03
N TRP A 318 -1.78 -3.06 -12.62
CA TRP A 318 -3.11 -3.61 -12.31
C TRP A 318 -3.82 -2.75 -11.26
N THR A 319 -3.07 -2.26 -10.27
CA THR A 319 -3.63 -1.43 -9.18
C THR A 319 -4.14 -0.09 -9.69
N VAL A 320 -3.34 0.65 -10.48
CA VAL A 320 -3.73 1.99 -10.94
C VAL A 320 -4.88 1.94 -11.96
N LEU A 321 -4.87 0.96 -12.86
CA LEU A 321 -5.91 0.82 -13.90
C LEU A 321 -7.26 0.34 -13.35
N ASN A 322 -7.25 -0.27 -12.16
CA ASN A 322 -8.46 -0.71 -11.45
C ASN A 322 -9.00 0.28 -10.41
N PHE A 323 -8.36 1.44 -10.23
CA PHE A 323 -8.64 2.35 -9.11
C PHE A 323 -10.11 2.77 -9.00
N PHE A 324 -10.75 3.18 -10.11
CA PHE A 324 -12.17 3.57 -10.15
C PHE A 324 -13.11 2.46 -10.67
N LYS A 325 -12.61 1.26 -10.99
CA LYS A 325 -13.47 0.19 -11.51
C LYS A 325 -14.38 -0.35 -10.40
N LEU A 326 -15.62 -0.71 -10.76
CA LEU A 326 -16.56 -1.35 -9.82
C LEU A 326 -16.15 -2.79 -9.47
N ARG A 327 -15.59 -3.49 -10.46
CA ARG A 327 -14.98 -4.82 -10.36
C ARG A 327 -13.61 -4.74 -11.04
N PRO A 328 -12.56 -5.33 -10.46
CA PRO A 328 -11.27 -5.35 -11.12
C PRO A 328 -11.34 -6.05 -12.49
N ASP A 329 -10.56 -5.54 -13.44
CA ASP A 329 -10.31 -6.12 -14.75
C ASP A 329 -8.92 -6.77 -14.73
N ASP A 330 -8.92 -8.11 -14.76
CA ASP A 330 -7.70 -8.90 -14.64
C ASP A 330 -6.90 -8.99 -15.94
N ARG A 331 -7.41 -8.44 -17.05
CA ARG A 331 -6.60 -8.26 -18.27
C ARG A 331 -5.36 -7.41 -18.00
N TYR A 332 -5.43 -6.47 -17.06
CA TYR A 332 -4.31 -5.62 -16.68
C TYR A 332 -3.18 -6.34 -15.92
N GLN A 333 -3.26 -7.66 -15.76
CA GLN A 333 -2.09 -8.47 -15.39
C GLN A 333 -1.15 -8.70 -16.58
N GLN A 334 -1.61 -8.45 -17.81
CA GLN A 334 -0.84 -8.57 -19.05
C GLN A 334 -0.29 -7.21 -19.48
N LEU A 335 1.00 -7.16 -19.82
CA LEU A 335 1.69 -5.93 -20.17
C LEU A 335 1.10 -5.28 -21.42
N GLU A 336 0.69 -6.07 -22.41
CA GLU A 336 0.11 -5.57 -23.66
C GLU A 336 -1.20 -4.81 -23.41
N GLU A 337 -2.03 -5.32 -22.49
CA GLU A 337 -3.29 -4.71 -22.09
C GLU A 337 -3.07 -3.42 -21.29
N VAL A 338 -2.04 -3.41 -20.43
CA VAL A 338 -1.60 -2.19 -19.72
C VAL A 338 -1.18 -1.12 -20.71
N THR A 339 -0.30 -1.45 -21.67
CA THR A 339 0.16 -0.51 -22.69
C THR A 339 -1.01 0.01 -23.54
N ALA A 340 -1.90 -0.89 -23.99
CA ALA A 340 -3.07 -0.51 -24.76
C ALA A 340 -4.00 0.44 -23.98
N ALA A 341 -4.19 0.21 -22.68
CA ALA A 341 -4.99 1.08 -21.83
C ALA A 341 -4.39 2.49 -21.75
N PHE A 342 -3.09 2.63 -21.47
CA PHE A 342 -2.46 3.95 -21.39
C PHE A 342 -2.52 4.74 -22.71
N LEU A 343 -2.35 4.07 -23.84
CA LEU A 343 -2.43 4.70 -25.17
C LEU A 343 -3.86 5.15 -25.52
N ASN A 344 -4.85 4.29 -25.26
CA ASN A 344 -6.20 4.49 -25.77
C ASN A 344 -7.13 5.20 -24.77
N GLU A 345 -6.94 4.99 -23.48
CA GLU A 345 -7.87 5.42 -22.43
C GLU A 345 -7.35 6.59 -21.59
N TYR A 346 -6.05 6.87 -21.62
CA TYR A 346 -5.42 7.92 -20.81
C TYR A 346 -4.79 9.02 -21.67
N TYR A 347 -4.51 10.16 -21.05
CA TYR A 347 -3.77 11.26 -21.65
C TYR A 347 -2.86 11.93 -20.59
N PRO A 348 -1.72 12.51 -21.00
CA PRO A 348 -0.79 13.16 -20.08
C PRO A 348 -1.36 14.45 -19.49
N VAL A 349 -1.12 14.69 -18.21
CA VAL A 349 -1.56 15.87 -17.46
C VAL A 349 -0.41 16.86 -17.32
N MET A 350 -0.58 18.06 -17.88
CA MET A 350 0.40 19.15 -17.77
C MET A 350 0.07 20.16 -16.66
N GLY A 351 -1.09 20.00 -16.01
CA GLY A 351 -1.60 20.91 -14.98
C GLY A 351 -1.64 20.28 -13.59
N ASN A 352 -2.47 20.84 -12.72
CA ASN A 352 -2.65 20.30 -11.37
C ASN A 352 -3.25 18.89 -11.41
N SER A 353 -2.59 17.99 -10.68
CA SER A 353 -3.09 16.63 -10.44
C SER A 353 -4.36 16.66 -9.60
N THR A 354 -5.21 15.68 -9.82
CA THR A 354 -6.46 15.51 -9.08
C THR A 354 -6.67 14.05 -8.67
N PHE A 355 -7.65 13.83 -7.81
CA PHE A 355 -7.93 12.53 -7.22
C PHE A 355 -8.04 11.43 -8.28
N GLY A 356 -7.16 10.43 -8.20
CA GLY A 356 -7.19 9.29 -9.09
C GLY A 356 -6.41 9.45 -10.41
N ASP A 357 -5.70 10.56 -10.59
CA ASP A 357 -4.67 10.64 -11.64
C ASP A 357 -3.56 9.62 -11.35
N ILE A 358 -2.99 9.05 -12.40
CA ILE A 358 -1.91 8.08 -12.32
C ILE A 358 -0.59 8.84 -12.41
N ILE A 359 0.33 8.52 -11.51
CA ILE A 359 1.72 8.96 -11.54
C ILE A 359 2.55 7.79 -12.02
N MET A 360 3.36 8.00 -13.05
CA MET A 360 4.23 7.00 -13.65
C MET A 360 5.69 7.43 -13.51
N PHE A 361 6.52 6.50 -13.01
CA PHE A 361 7.95 6.68 -12.87
C PHE A 361 8.66 5.97 -14.00
N THR A 362 9.44 6.72 -14.77
CA THR A 362 10.20 6.21 -15.91
C THR A 362 11.69 6.51 -15.74
N LYS A 363 12.52 5.61 -16.27
CA LYS A 363 13.95 5.88 -16.47
C LYS A 363 14.14 6.78 -17.71
N PRO A 364 15.30 7.43 -17.85
CA PRO A 364 15.60 8.22 -19.06
C PRO A 364 15.57 7.43 -20.37
N ASP A 365 15.77 6.11 -20.33
CA ASP A 365 15.64 5.21 -21.47
C ASP A 365 14.17 4.90 -21.87
N GLY A 366 13.20 5.46 -21.14
CA GLY A 366 11.77 5.27 -21.35
C GLY A 366 11.17 4.05 -20.63
N SER A 367 11.98 3.26 -19.92
CA SER A 367 11.51 2.11 -19.17
C SER A 367 10.64 2.54 -17.99
N VAL A 368 9.41 2.03 -17.92
CA VAL A 368 8.52 2.23 -16.78
C VAL A 368 8.94 1.33 -15.63
N ILE A 369 9.14 1.92 -14.45
CA ILE A 369 9.59 1.19 -13.26
C ILE A 369 8.50 1.05 -12.20
N HIS A 370 7.55 1.98 -12.15
CA HIS A 370 6.48 1.99 -11.16
C HIS A 370 5.32 2.90 -11.57
N SER A 371 4.13 2.61 -11.05
CA SER A 371 2.99 3.51 -11.11
C SER A 371 2.24 3.58 -9.78
N CYS A 372 1.68 4.74 -9.47
CA CYS A 372 0.82 4.95 -8.30
C CYS A 372 -0.31 5.93 -8.62
N VAL A 373 -1.26 6.05 -7.69
CA VAL A 373 -2.41 6.94 -7.86
C VAL A 373 -2.26 8.15 -6.96
N PHE A 374 -2.42 9.34 -7.52
CA PHE A 374 -2.49 10.59 -6.78
C PHE A 374 -3.76 10.64 -5.92
N ILE A 375 -3.60 10.86 -4.61
CA ILE A 375 -4.72 10.94 -3.68
C ILE A 375 -5.00 12.38 -3.26
N ALA A 376 -4.00 13.09 -2.74
CA ALA A 376 -4.11 14.48 -2.31
C ALA A 376 -2.75 15.00 -1.82
N GLY A 377 -2.39 16.24 -2.14
CA GLY A 377 -1.13 16.85 -1.68
C GLY A 377 0.08 16.06 -2.16
N ASP A 378 0.85 15.48 -1.24
CA ASP A 378 1.96 14.57 -1.50
C ASP A 378 1.59 13.09 -1.31
N ILE A 379 0.34 12.77 -1.01
CA ILE A 379 -0.12 11.41 -0.70
C ILE A 379 -0.51 10.66 -1.96
N VAL A 380 0.00 9.43 -2.06
CA VAL A 380 -0.30 8.50 -3.15
C VAL A 380 -0.79 7.15 -2.61
N TYR A 381 -1.62 6.48 -3.39
CA TYR A 381 -2.03 5.09 -3.18
C TYR A 381 -1.21 4.20 -4.11
N THR A 382 -0.58 3.18 -3.55
CA THR A 382 0.38 2.38 -4.32
C THR A 382 0.47 0.94 -3.83
N LYS A 383 0.96 0.08 -4.73
CA LYS A 383 1.46 -1.25 -4.42
C LYS A 383 2.87 -1.37 -4.97
N ASN A 384 3.86 -1.40 -4.09
CA ASN A 384 5.26 -1.34 -4.49
C ASN A 384 5.74 -2.70 -4.98
N GLY A 385 5.69 -2.90 -6.30
CA GLY A 385 6.06 -4.14 -6.97
C GLY A 385 5.00 -5.23 -6.90
N ALA A 386 5.30 -6.35 -7.53
CA ALA A 386 4.34 -7.45 -7.69
C ALA A 386 4.42 -8.53 -6.61
N SER A 387 5.39 -8.43 -5.70
CA SER A 387 5.57 -9.40 -4.62
C SER A 387 4.27 -9.57 -3.80
N PRO A 388 3.91 -10.81 -3.42
CA PRO A 388 2.85 -11.06 -2.43
C PRO A 388 3.13 -10.42 -1.07
N ASN A 389 4.40 -10.11 -0.77
CA ASN A 389 4.81 -9.40 0.44
C ASN A 389 4.69 -7.86 0.33
N ALA A 390 4.20 -7.35 -0.80
CA ALA A 390 3.91 -5.94 -1.00
C ALA A 390 2.40 -5.68 -0.81
N PRO A 391 2.00 -4.93 0.24
CA PRO A 391 0.61 -4.56 0.47
C PRO A 391 0.21 -3.36 -0.40
N TRP A 392 -1.10 -3.12 -0.47
CA TRP A 392 -1.62 -1.83 -0.94
C TRP A 392 -1.59 -0.82 0.21
N ILE A 393 -0.97 0.33 0.00
CA ILE A 393 -0.67 1.30 1.06
C ILE A 393 -0.80 2.73 0.56
N LEU A 394 -0.97 3.65 1.52
CA LEU A 394 -0.76 5.08 1.32
C LEU A 394 0.69 5.44 1.67
N MET A 395 1.32 6.29 0.86
CA MET A 395 2.70 6.77 1.04
C MET A 395 2.80 8.25 0.65
N SER A 396 3.84 8.96 1.09
CA SER A 396 4.17 10.23 0.44
C SER A 396 4.91 9.95 -0.87
N LEU A 397 4.79 10.86 -1.84
CA LEU A 397 5.45 10.72 -3.14
C LEU A 397 6.97 10.56 -2.99
N SER A 398 7.57 11.32 -2.07
CA SER A 398 8.98 11.23 -1.72
C SER A 398 9.42 9.85 -1.20
N ASP A 399 8.53 9.12 -0.51
CA ASP A 399 8.85 7.76 -0.08
C ASP A 399 8.81 6.76 -1.23
N VAL A 400 7.92 6.98 -2.18
CA VAL A 400 7.83 6.15 -3.37
C VAL A 400 9.09 6.35 -4.21
N GLU A 401 9.52 7.60 -4.41
CA GLU A 401 10.80 7.91 -5.05
C GLU A 401 11.98 7.24 -4.33
N ALA A 402 12.05 7.35 -3.00
CA ALA A 402 13.09 6.71 -2.20
C ALA A 402 13.07 5.16 -2.29
N PHE A 403 11.90 4.56 -2.52
CA PHE A 403 11.72 3.12 -2.65
C PHE A 403 12.30 2.57 -3.97
N TYR A 404 12.34 3.40 -5.02
CA TYR A 404 12.85 3.07 -6.34
C TYR A 404 14.13 3.85 -6.65
N PRO A 405 15.26 3.52 -5.98
CA PRO A 405 16.51 4.23 -6.20
C PRO A 405 16.97 4.03 -7.64
N SER A 406 17.34 5.13 -8.29
CA SER A 406 17.91 5.14 -9.63
C SER A 406 19.20 5.96 -9.62
N LYS A 407 20.20 5.53 -10.41
CA LYS A 407 21.45 6.28 -10.62
C LYS A 407 21.15 7.60 -11.35
N GLU A 408 20.22 7.56 -12.28
CA GLU A 408 19.76 8.72 -13.04
C GLU A 408 18.42 9.22 -12.47
N PRO A 409 18.14 10.54 -12.50
CA PRO A 409 16.84 11.07 -12.10
C PRO A 409 15.71 10.39 -12.86
N LEU A 410 14.67 9.99 -12.14
CA LEU A 410 13.46 9.43 -12.74
C LEU A 410 12.65 10.56 -13.36
N ASP A 411 12.07 10.30 -14.53
CA ASP A 411 11.03 11.15 -15.09
C ASP A 411 9.68 10.76 -14.46
N ILE A 412 8.93 11.76 -14.01
CA ILE A 412 7.67 11.59 -13.28
C ILE A 412 6.56 12.21 -14.11
N GLN A 413 5.74 11.34 -14.70
CA GLN A 413 4.69 11.74 -15.62
C GLN A 413 3.31 11.46 -15.01
N TYR A 414 2.36 12.35 -15.29
CA TYR A 414 1.01 12.26 -14.76
C TYR A 414 0.03 11.95 -15.88
N TYR A 415 -0.93 11.07 -15.63
CA TYR A 415 -1.91 10.61 -16.61
C TYR A 415 -3.31 10.64 -16.02
N ARG A 416 -4.29 11.01 -16.85
CA ARG A 416 -5.70 11.04 -16.49
C ARG A 416 -6.52 10.22 -17.45
N ALA A 417 -7.46 9.45 -16.93
CA ALA A 417 -8.38 8.70 -17.76
C ALA A 417 -9.34 9.65 -18.48
N LYS A 418 -9.52 9.47 -19.79
CA LYS A 418 -10.43 10.27 -20.63
C LYS A 418 -11.87 10.21 -20.12
N SER A 419 -12.26 9.08 -19.53
CA SER A 419 -13.60 8.87 -18.96
C SER A 419 -13.89 9.75 -17.74
N TYR A 420 -12.87 10.28 -17.05
CA TYR A 420 -13.10 11.10 -15.86
C TYR A 420 -13.58 12.51 -16.20
N ASP A 421 -13.20 13.05 -17.36
CA ASP A 421 -13.55 14.43 -17.73
C ASP A 421 -14.84 14.51 -18.56
N GLN A 422 -15.22 13.44 -19.27
CA GLN A 422 -16.52 13.36 -19.97
C GLN A 422 -17.72 13.43 -19.02
N ASN A 423 -17.51 13.22 -17.72
CA ASN A 423 -18.53 13.33 -16.68
C ASN A 423 -18.66 14.74 -16.09
N LEU A 424 -17.83 15.72 -16.51
CA LEU A 424 -17.95 17.13 -16.10
C LEU A 424 -18.85 17.95 -17.05
N SER A 425 -19.19 17.43 -18.23
CA SER A 425 -19.99 18.11 -19.26
C SER A 425 -21.49 17.76 -19.24
N VAL A 426 -21.96 17.03 -18.24
CA VAL A 426 -23.38 16.73 -18.04
C VAL A 426 -23.77 17.15 -16.62
N ASN A 427 -23.91 18.46 -16.43
CA ASN A 427 -24.71 19.07 -15.36
C ASN A 427 -25.21 20.42 -15.85
#